data_AF-A0A7J8NNJ8-F1
#
_entry.id   AF-A0A7J8NNJ8-F1
#
_cell.length_a   1.000
_cell.length_b   1.000
_cell.length_c   1.000
_cell.angle_alpha   90.00
_cell.angle_beta   90.00
_cell.angle_gamma   90.00
#
_symmetry.space_group_name_H-M   'P 1'
#
loop_
_entity.id
_entity.type
_entity.pdbx_description
1 polymer ?
#
loop_
_entity_poly.entity_id
_entity_poly.type
_entity_poly.pdbx_seq_one_letter_code
_entity_poly.pdbx_strand_id
1 'polypeptide(L)'
;MIQSDCLDVVKLLQHTLSAASSSILIRHIQQLLMHVGYKILRHISREDSQTADRIVKMASKGKRACRFPPPPRIHLRCPLLRDPSD
;
A
#
# COMPACT_ATOMS: atom_id res chain seq x y z
N MET A 1 -4.77 -4.16 -2.41
CA MET A 1 -5.60 -3.80 -1.24
C MET A 1 -4.71 -3.23 -0.16
N ILE A 2 -5.02 -2.05 0.37
CA ILE A 2 -4.32 -1.37 1.46
C ILE A 2 -5.16 -1.54 2.74
N GLN A 3 -4.56 -2.11 3.78
CA GLN A 3 -5.23 -2.36 5.04
C GLN A 3 -4.53 -1.57 6.14
N SER A 4 -5.30 -1.07 7.10
CA SER A 4 -4.79 -0.33 8.26
C SER A 4 -5.61 -0.68 9.50
N ASP A 5 -4.94 -0.92 10.61
CA ASP A 5 -5.55 -1.06 11.94
C ASP A 5 -5.73 0.28 12.65
N CYS A 6 -5.23 1.38 12.08
CA CYS A 6 -5.49 2.72 12.56
C CYS A 6 -6.76 3.29 11.93
N LEU A 7 -7.87 3.24 12.67
CA LEU A 7 -9.18 3.74 12.22
C LEU A 7 -9.15 5.23 11.85
N ASP A 8 -8.43 6.04 12.61
CA ASP A 8 -8.36 7.49 12.37
C ASP A 8 -7.66 7.82 11.05
N VAL A 9 -6.60 7.08 10.70
CA VAL A 9 -5.93 7.21 9.41
C VAL A 9 -6.83 6.78 8.27
N VAL A 10 -7.60 5.70 8.44
CA VAL A 10 -8.57 5.25 7.43
C VAL A 10 -9.63 6.32 7.18
N LYS A 11 -10.23 6.86 8.26
CA LYS A 11 -11.23 7.94 8.17
C LYS A 11 -10.65 9.20 7.56
N LEU A 12 -9.46 9.61 8.00
CA LEU A 12 -8.78 10.80 7.50
C LEU A 12 -8.54 10.69 6.00
N LEU A 13 -7.98 9.57 5.52
CA LEU A 13 -7.71 9.36 4.11
C LEU A 13 -9.00 9.23 3.29
N GLN A 14 -10.03 8.55 3.79
CA GLN A 14 -11.33 8.49 3.11
C GLN A 14 -12.00 9.86 2.97
N HIS A 15 -11.96 10.69 4.03
CA HIS A 15 -12.60 12.00 4.05
C HIS A 15 -11.80 13.05 3.26
N THR A 16 -10.48 13.04 3.36
CA THR A 16 -9.60 14.01 2.68
C THR A 16 -9.45 13.74 1.19
N LEU A 17 -9.84 12.59 0.66
CA LEU A 17 -9.91 12.41 -0.81
C LEU A 17 -10.88 13.40 -1.47
N SER A 18 -11.82 13.97 -0.70
CA SER A 18 -12.74 15.01 -1.18
C SER A 18 -12.30 16.44 -0.87
N ALA A 19 -11.21 16.65 -0.11
CA ALA A 19 -10.78 17.98 0.36
C ALA A 19 -9.25 18.10 0.41
N ALA A 20 -8.70 19.19 -0.15
CA ALA A 20 -7.26 19.42 -0.15
C ALA A 20 -6.70 19.49 1.29
N SER A 21 -5.84 18.52 1.65
CA SER A 21 -5.17 18.52 2.96
C SER A 21 -3.98 19.48 2.96
N SER A 22 -3.80 20.21 4.06
CA SER A 22 -2.60 21.05 4.29
C SER A 22 -1.36 20.24 4.67
N SER A 23 -1.51 18.96 5.04
CA SER A 23 -0.39 18.08 5.37
C SER A 23 0.28 17.55 4.11
N ILE A 24 1.58 17.81 3.97
CA ILE A 24 2.42 17.32 2.87
C ILE A 24 2.39 15.78 2.80
N LEU A 25 2.42 15.11 3.95
CA LEU A 25 2.37 13.65 4.04
C LEU A 25 1.06 13.11 3.48
N ILE A 26 -0.07 13.70 3.87
CA ILE A 26 -1.41 13.27 3.41
C ILE A 26 -1.56 13.51 1.91
N ARG A 27 -1.11 14.65 1.40
CA ARG A 27 -1.11 14.93 -0.04
C ARG A 27 -0.32 13.90 -0.85
N HIS A 28 0.85 13.50 -0.35
CA HIS A 28 1.67 12.50 -1.03
C HIS A 28 0.97 11.14 -1.04
N ILE A 29 0.41 10.72 0.10
CA ILE A 29 -0.36 9.47 0.20
C ILE A 29 -1.54 9.50 -0.78
N GLN A 30 -2.27 10.62 -0.85
CA GLN A 30 -3.39 10.78 -1.79
C GLN A 30 -2.96 10.64 -3.25
N GLN A 31 -1.87 11.28 -3.66
CA GLN A 31 -1.34 11.16 -5.03
C GLN A 31 -1.00 9.71 -5.38
N LEU A 32 -0.37 8.98 -4.46
CA LEU A 32 -0.09 7.55 -4.65
C LEU A 32 -1.38 6.72 -4.74
N LEU A 33 -2.38 7.02 -3.91
CA LEU A 33 -3.69 6.35 -3.95
C LEU A 33 -4.44 6.63 -5.26
N MET A 34 -4.30 7.82 -5.85
CA MET A 34 -4.85 8.13 -7.17
C MET A 34 -4.25 7.24 -8.27
N HIS A 35 -2.92 7.05 -8.23
CA HIS A 35 -2.21 6.24 -9.21
C HIS A 35 -2.53 4.75 -9.14
N VAL A 36 -2.76 4.22 -7.92
CA VAL A 36 -3.06 2.79 -7.71
C VAL A 36 -4.56 2.48 -7.87
N GLY A 37 -5.38 3.49 -8.16
CA GLY A 37 -6.81 3.34 -8.38
C GLY A 37 -7.56 3.07 -7.07
N TYR A 38 -7.58 4.06 -6.17
CA TYR A 38 -8.53 4.42 -5.07
C TYR A 38 -9.25 3.37 -4.22
N LYS A 39 -9.56 2.17 -4.72
CA LYS A 39 -10.66 1.33 -4.25
C LYS A 39 -10.34 0.41 -3.09
N ILE A 40 -9.24 0.62 -2.37
CA ILE A 40 -8.75 -0.47 -1.55
C ILE A 40 -8.21 -0.09 -0.18
N LEU A 41 -8.62 1.02 0.44
CA LEU A 41 -8.29 1.29 1.85
C LEU A 41 -9.37 0.69 2.78
N ARG A 42 -9.00 -0.30 3.59
CA ARG A 42 -9.91 -0.99 4.53
C ARG A 42 -9.34 -0.97 5.95
N HIS A 43 -10.22 -0.70 6.92
CA HIS A 43 -9.90 -0.92 8.32
C HIS A 43 -9.88 -2.41 8.64
N ILE A 44 -8.83 -2.87 9.33
CA ILE A 44 -8.70 -4.24 9.85
C ILE A 44 -8.47 -4.18 11.36
N SER A 45 -8.66 -5.29 12.08
CA SER A 45 -8.30 -5.30 13.49
C SER A 45 -6.78 -5.34 13.66
N ARG A 46 -6.29 -5.01 14.85
CA ARG A 46 -4.87 -5.11 15.16
C ARG A 46 -4.38 -6.55 15.13
N GLU A 47 -5.23 -7.53 15.47
CA GLU A 47 -4.88 -8.95 15.37
C GLU A 47 -4.58 -9.35 13.91
N ASP A 48 -5.25 -8.73 12.94
CA ASP A 48 -5.02 -8.98 11.51
C ASP A 48 -3.81 -8.19 10.96
N SER A 49 -3.39 -7.11 11.63
CA SER A 49 -2.25 -6.26 11.24
C SER A 49 -0.89 -6.75 11.77
N GLN A 50 -0.85 -7.95 12.37
CA GLN A 50 0.36 -8.51 13.01
C GLN A 50 1.61 -8.50 12.12
N THR A 51 1.47 -8.73 10.82
CA THR A 51 2.60 -8.73 9.89
C THR A 51 3.21 -7.33 9.75
N ALA A 52 2.37 -6.30 9.64
CA ALA A 52 2.82 -4.91 9.58
C ALA A 52 3.49 -4.50 10.90
N ASP A 53 2.88 -4.85 12.03
CA ASP A 53 3.43 -4.62 13.38
C ASP A 53 4.81 -5.28 13.56
N ARG A 54 4.98 -6.51 13.06
CA ARG A 54 6.28 -7.21 13.11
C ARG A 54 7.32 -6.51 12.24
N ILE A 55 6.96 -6.08 11.02
CA ILE A 55 7.88 -5.35 10.12
C ILE A 55 8.35 -4.05 10.77
N VAL A 56 7.43 -3.27 11.35
CA VAL A 56 7.76 -2.03 12.06
C VAL A 56 8.70 -2.33 13.23
N LYS A 57 8.37 -3.33 14.06
CA LYS A 57 9.24 -3.75 15.18
C LYS A 57 10.63 -4.19 14.71
N MET A 58 10.76 -4.86 13.57
CA MET A 58 12.05 -5.25 13.00
C MET A 58 12.84 -4.03 12.53
N ALA A 59 12.18 -3.09 11.84
CA ALA A 59 12.80 -1.87 11.33
C ALA A 59 13.26 -0.95 12.48
N SER A 60 12.44 -0.76 13.52
CA SER A 60 12.77 0.05 14.69
C SER A 60 13.91 -0.52 15.54
N LYS A 61 14.17 -1.83 15.46
CA LYS A 61 15.22 -2.52 16.23
C LYS A 61 16.61 -2.47 15.58
N GLY A 62 16.79 -1.80 14.45
CA GLY A 62 18.11 -1.36 13.97
C GLY A 62 19.11 -2.48 13.66
N LYS A 63 18.68 -3.69 13.29
CA LYS A 63 19.60 -4.72 12.77
C LYS A 63 19.58 -4.73 11.24
N ARG A 64 20.62 -4.13 10.67
CA ARG A 64 21.18 -4.31 9.31
C ARG A 64 20.22 -4.90 8.28
N ALA A 65 19.82 -4.06 7.31
CA ALA A 65 19.16 -4.43 6.06
C ALA A 65 18.04 -5.46 6.25
N CYS A 66 16.81 -4.98 6.46
CA CYS A 66 15.63 -5.77 6.16
C CYS A 66 15.75 -6.24 4.71
N ARG A 67 16.30 -7.44 4.48
CA ARG A 67 16.20 -8.15 3.21
C ARG A 67 14.72 -8.48 3.07
N PHE A 68 13.98 -7.55 2.52
CA PHE A 68 12.63 -7.83 2.06
C PHE A 68 12.75 -9.00 1.08
N PRO A 69 11.97 -10.09 1.24
CA PRO A 69 11.91 -11.10 0.21
C PRO A 69 11.58 -10.39 -1.11
N PRO A 70 12.29 -10.71 -2.22
CA PRO A 70 11.98 -10.09 -3.50
C PRO A 70 10.48 -10.29 -3.77
N PRO A 71 9.78 -9.26 -4.29
CA PRO A 71 8.38 -9.41 -4.62
C PRO A 71 8.21 -10.64 -5.52
N PRO A 72 7.15 -11.43 -5.32
CA PRO A 72 6.91 -12.59 -6.16
C PRO A 72 6.93 -12.14 -7.62
N ARG A 73 7.74 -12.80 -8.46
CA ARG A 73 7.73 -12.57 -9.89
C ARG A 73 6.37 -12.97 -10.41
N ILE A 74 5.46 -12.01 -10.50
CA ILE A 74 4.20 -12.17 -11.22
C ILE A 74 4.59 -12.15 -12.69
N HIS A 75 4.70 -13.33 -13.30
CA HIS A 75 4.67 -13.45 -14.75
C HIS A 75 3.28 -13.01 -15.21
N LEU A 76 3.13 -11.72 -15.49
CA LEU A 76 2.04 -11.24 -16.31
C LEU A 76 2.30 -11.80 -17.71
N ARG A 77 1.68 -12.95 -18.03
CA ARG A 77 1.49 -13.33 -19.43
C ARG A 77 0.58 -12.25 -20.02
N CYS A 78 1.17 -11.26 -20.67
CA CYS A 78 0.44 -10.36 -21.56
C CYS A 78 -0.14 -11.21 -22.70
N PRO A 79 -1.47 -11.32 -22.86
CA PRO A 79 -2.06 -12.06 -23.98
C PRO A 79 -1.99 -11.28 -25.31
N LEU A 80 -1.24 -10.17 -25.39
CA LEU A 80 -1.33 -9.21 -26.48
C LEU A 80 -0.13 -9.14 -27.42
N LEU A 81 0.76 -10.13 -27.38
CA LEU A 81 1.66 -10.41 -28.49
C LEU A 81 1.18 -11.70 -29.15
N ARG A 82 0.15 -11.58 -30.01
CA ARG A 82 0.07 -12.47 -31.17
C ARG A 82 1.29 -12.14 -32.01
N ASP A 83 2.16 -13.13 -32.20
CA ASP A 83 3.16 -13.07 -33.27
C ASP A 83 2.45 -12.71 -34.58
N PRO A 84 2.84 -11.61 -35.26
CA PRO A 84 2.52 -11.43 -36.66
C PRO A 84 3.50 -12.28 -37.45
N SER A 85 3.24 -13.57 -37.53
CA SER A 85 3.87 -14.47 -38.50
C SER A 85 2.78 -15.34 -39.09
N ASP A 86 1.97 -14.70 -39.93
CA ASP A 86 1.70 -15.19 -41.29
C ASP A 86 3.03 -15.40 -42.03
#